data_AF-A0A948QXW5-F1
#
_entry.id   AF-A0A948QXW5-F1
#
_cell.length_a   1.000
_cell.length_b   1.000
_cell.length_c   1.000
_cell.angle_alpha   90.00
_cell.angle_beta   90.00
_cell.angle_gamma   90.00
#
_symmetry.space_group_name_H-M   'P 1'
#
loop_
_entity.id
_entity.type
_entity.pdbx_description
1 polymer ?
#
loop_
_entity_poly.entity_id
_entity_poly.type
_entity_poly.pdbx_seq_one_letter_code
_entity_poly.pdbx_strand_id
1 'polypeptide(L)' 'MTRNVKCPDCQTNDLENATGNINIPIDSEPGEIIECPECGAEVEILSTNPVVVSLLEEEK' A
#
# COMPACT_ATOMS: atom_id res chain seq x y z
N MET A 1 -15.25 5.38 4.77
CA MET A 1 -15.18 4.11 4.00
C MET A 1 -13.73 3.96 3.54
N THR A 2 -13.12 2.79 3.66
CA THR A 2 -11.73 2.54 3.22
C THR A 2 -11.75 1.68 1.96
N ARG A 3 -10.72 1.80 1.13
CA ARG A 3 -10.45 0.98 -0.05
C ARG A 3 -9.23 0.12 0.21
N ASN A 4 -9.28 -1.12 -0.26
CA ASN A 4 -8.20 -2.09 -0.06
C ASN A 4 -7.32 -2.07 -1.32
N VAL A 5 -6.02 -1.80 -1.17
CA VAL A 5 -5.03 -1.95 -2.25
C VAL A 5 -4.02 -3.03 -1.89
N LYS A 6 -3.50 -3.73 -2.90
CA LYS A 6 -2.44 -4.70 -2.71
C LYS A 6 -1.12 -3.98 -2.45
N CYS A 7 -0.45 -4.34 -1.36
CA CYS A 7 0.91 -3.91 -1.10
C CYS A 7 1.84 -4.54 -2.14
N PRO A 8 2.62 -3.78 -2.91
CA PRO A 8 3.64 -4.31 -3.81
C PRO A 8 4.77 -5.09 -3.10
N ASP A 9 5.04 -4.84 -1.82
CA ASP A 9 6.13 -5.50 -1.07
C ASP A 9 5.72 -6.88 -0.51
N CYS A 10 4.48 -7.03 -0.06
CA CYS A 10 3.98 -8.32 0.47
C CYS A 10 3.78 -9.43 -0.59
N GLN A 11 4.08 -9.17 -1.87
CA GLN A 11 3.77 -10.09 -2.98
C GLN A 11 4.87 -11.13 -3.25
N THR A 12 5.98 -11.10 -2.53
CA THR A 12 7.19 -11.84 -2.90
C THR A 12 7.41 -13.18 -2.19
N ASN A 13 6.68 -13.49 -1.10
CA ASN A 13 6.87 -14.75 -0.37
C ASN A 13 5.60 -15.62 -0.32
N ASP A 14 5.62 -16.63 -1.18
CA ASP A 14 4.94 -17.91 -1.08
C ASP A 14 3.43 -17.99 -1.32
N LEU A 15 3.13 -18.97 -2.16
CA LEU A 15 1.83 -19.45 -2.59
C LEU A 15 0.89 -19.64 -1.37
N GLU A 16 -0.30 -19.05 -1.44
CA GLU A 16 -1.48 -19.20 -0.56
C GLU A 16 -1.79 -18.11 0.50
N ASN A 17 -0.99 -17.06 0.70
CA ASN A 17 -1.40 -15.91 1.53
C ASN A 17 -0.89 -14.54 1.04
N ALA A 18 -1.17 -14.19 -0.22
CA ALA A 18 -0.94 -12.84 -0.74
C ALA A 18 -2.05 -11.87 -0.28
N THR A 19 -2.09 -11.56 1.02
CA THR A 19 -3.15 -10.73 1.64
C THR A 19 -2.61 -9.43 2.23
N GLY A 20 -1.49 -8.92 1.72
CA GLY A 20 -1.00 -7.57 2.04
C GLY A 20 -1.98 -6.50 1.57
N ASN A 21 -3.09 -6.30 2.28
CA ASN A 21 -4.11 -5.32 1.96
C ASN A 21 -3.90 -4.06 2.80
N ILE A 22 -3.58 -2.97 2.11
CA ILE A 22 -3.47 -1.66 2.71
C ILE A 22 -4.86 -1.01 2.66
N ASN A 23 -5.33 -0.57 3.83
CA ASN A 23 -6.64 0.08 3.98
C ASN A 23 -6.47 1.60 3.81
N ILE A 24 -6.75 2.10 2.61
CA ILE A 24 -6.64 3.53 2.31
C ILE A 24 -7.98 4.19 2.55
N PRO A 25 -8.08 5.30 3.31
CA PRO A 25 -9.29 6.11 3.34
C PRO A 25 -9.74 6.54 1.93
N ILE A 26 -11.05 6.63 1.67
CA ILE A 26 -11.51 7.21 0.40
C ILE A 26 -11.21 8.71 0.29
N ASP A 27 -11.05 9.37 1.44
CA ASP A 27 -10.77 10.79 1.60
C ASP A 27 -9.28 11.12 1.47
N SER A 28 -8.41 10.09 1.37
CA SER A 28 -6.98 10.28 1.19
C SER A 28 -6.67 10.98 -0.13
N GLU A 29 -5.61 11.77 -0.11
CA GLU A 29 -5.12 12.55 -1.25
C GLU A 29 -3.82 11.97 -1.81
N PRO A 30 -3.50 12.21 -3.10
CA PRO A 30 -2.19 11.85 -3.63
C PRO A 30 -1.08 12.66 -2.92
N GLY A 31 0.03 11.99 -2.58
CA GLY A 31 1.13 12.50 -1.76
C GLY A 31 1.02 12.13 -0.27
N GLU A 32 -0.06 11.45 0.13
CA GLU A 32 -0.19 10.94 1.49
C GLU A 32 0.61 9.63 1.64
N ILE A 33 1.32 9.50 2.76
CA ILE A 33 2.14 8.33 3.10
C ILE A 33 1.37 7.50 4.10
N ILE A 34 1.23 6.21 3.81
CA ILE A 34 0.54 5.24 4.65
C ILE A 34 1.44 4.04 4.90
N GLU A 35 1.38 3.51 6.11
CA GLU A 35 2.07 2.30 6.52
C GLU A 35 1.24 1.07 6.12
N CYS A 36 1.89 0.06 5.55
CA CYS A 36 1.28 -1.25 5.39
C CYS A 36 1.20 -1.94 6.76
N PRO A 37 0.00 -2.27 7.28
CA PRO A 37 -0.12 -2.92 8.58
C PRO A 37 0.38 -4.38 8.60
N GLU A 38 0.70 -4.94 7.43
CA GLU A 38 1.15 -6.32 7.28
C GLU A 38 2.69 -6.43 7.33
N CYS A 39 3.40 -5.68 6.48
CA CYS A 39 4.86 -5.70 6.43
C CYS A 39 5.53 -4.51 7.13
N GLY A 40 4.78 -3.47 7.51
CA GLY A 40 5.31 -2.23 8.03
C GLY A 40 5.96 -1.35 6.95
N ALA A 41 5.86 -1.70 5.67
CA ALA A 41 6.40 -0.89 4.58
C ALA A 41 5.60 0.41 4.41
N GLU A 42 6.31 1.51 4.26
CA GLU A 42 5.71 2.81 3.97
C GLU A 42 5.42 2.90 2.46
N VAL A 43 4.19 3.25 2.10
CA VAL A 43 3.78 3.48 0.72
C VAL A 43 3.20 4.88 0.55
N GLU A 44 3.53 5.53 -0.56
CA GLU A 44 2.96 6.81 -0.95
C GLU A 44 1.80 6.60 -1.92
N ILE A 45 0.70 7.33 -1.72
CA ILE A 45 -0.42 7.36 -2.64
C ILE A 45 -0.06 8.28 -3.81
N LEU A 46 0.15 7.74 -5.00
CA LEU A 46 0.39 8.54 -6.20
C LEU A 46 -0.90 9.01 -6.86
N SER A 47 -1.98 8.24 -6.72
CA SER A 47 -3.30 8.57 -7.29
C SER A 47 -4.40 7.81 -6.57
N THR A 48 -5.60 8.36 -6.58
CA THR A 48 -6.79 7.73 -5.97
C THR A 48 -7.87 7.40 -7.00
N ASN A 49 -7.71 7.75 -8.28
CA ASN A 49 -8.64 7.35 -9.33
C ASN A 49 -7.93 7.29 -10.70
N PRO A 50 -7.24 6.18 -11.04
CA PRO A 50 -7.14 4.90 -10.32
C PRO A 50 -6.24 4.96 -9.07
N VAL A 51 -6.44 4.04 -8.13
CA VAL A 51 -5.58 3.93 -6.93
C VAL A 51 -4.21 3.42 -7.34
N VAL A 52 -3.20 4.26 -7.17
CA VAL A 52 -1.80 3.93 -7.44
C VAL A 52 -1.03 4.24 -6.16
N VAL A 53 -0.27 3.26 -5.69
CA VAL A 53 0.64 3.42 -4.55
C VAL A 53 2.06 3.04 -4.98
N SER A 54 3.05 3.72 -4.42
CA SER A 54 4.46 3.42 -4.61
C SER A 54 5.10 3.10 -3.27
N LEU A 55 5.97 2.09 -3.23
CA LEU A 55 6.77 1.81 -2.04
C LEU A 55 7.78 2.94 -1.83
N LEU A 56 7.84 3.42 -0.60
CA LEU A 56 8.93 4.23 -0.10
C LEU A 56 9.89 3.31 0.66
N GLU A 57 10.63 2.49 -0.06
CA GLU A 57 11.78 1.81 0.53
C GLU A 57 12.91 2.84 0.71
N GLU A 58 13.29 3.13 1.96
CA GLU A 58 14.59 3.74 2.24
C GLU A 58 15.67 2.71 1.87
N GLU A 59 16.18 2.78 0.63
CA GLU A 59 17.44 2.11 0.28
C GLU A 59 18.54 2.63 1.23
N LYS A 60 18.99 1.78 2.16
CA LYS A 60 20.08 2.07 3.08
C LYS A 60 21.33 1.25 2.77
#